data_AF-A0A1V9FWB3-F1
#
_entry.id   AF-A0A1V9FWB3-F1
#
_cell.length_a   1.000
_cell.length_b   1.000
_cell.length_c   1.000
_cell.angle_alpha   90.00
_cell.angle_beta   90.00
_cell.angle_gamma   90.00
#
_symmetry.space_group_name_H-M   'P 1'
#
loop_
_entity.id
_entity.type
_entity.pdbx_description
1 polymer ?
#
loop_
_entity_poly.entity_id
_entity_poly.type
_entity_poly.pdbx_seq_one_letter_code
_entity_poly.pdbx_strand_id
1 'polypeptide(L)'
;MKYKVWKFNRTLTYRTIYTMSNNFELSDEEKSILQKQKDLVEAGKKKAESFWLEEYPHFTIDEKIKYWLASIHRGMRTQGEATADEYSEFSAAWYQHVKEKEPDFDSLFEKVVPLLGFYFDWKEYEKRIKAT
;
A
#
# COMPACT_ATOMS: atom_id res chain seq x y z
N MET A 1 -18.56 -50.25 -43.42
CA MET A 1 -18.25 -48.86 -43.01
C MET A 1 -17.05 -48.89 -42.07
N LYS A 2 -15.95 -48.21 -42.41
CA LYS A 2 -14.72 -48.13 -41.61
C LYS A 2 -14.52 -46.67 -41.18
N TYR A 3 -14.50 -46.38 -39.88
CA TYR A 3 -14.17 -45.05 -39.37
C TYR A 3 -12.64 -44.88 -39.35
N LYS A 4 -12.14 -43.83 -40.01
CA LYS A 4 -10.74 -43.38 -39.92
C LYS A 4 -10.60 -42.53 -38.65
N VAL A 5 -9.79 -42.99 -37.71
CA VAL A 5 -9.35 -42.21 -36.55
C VAL A 5 -8.24 -41.26 -37.00
N TRP A 6 -8.50 -39.95 -36.99
CA TRP A 6 -7.47 -38.93 -37.17
C TRP A 6 -6.73 -38.74 -35.83
N LYS A 7 -5.47 -39.17 -35.77
CA LYS A 7 -4.58 -38.85 -34.64
C LYS A 7 -4.07 -37.41 -34.82
N PHE A 8 -4.66 -36.48 -34.08
CA PHE A 8 -4.14 -35.12 -33.97
C PHE A 8 -2.92 -35.13 -33.03
N ASN A 9 -1.72 -34.90 -33.59
CA ASN A 9 -0.49 -34.75 -32.81
C ASN A 9 -0.57 -33.44 -31.99
N ARG A 10 -0.84 -33.57 -30.70
CA ARG A 10 -1.08 -32.47 -29.75
C ARG A 10 0.18 -31.90 -29.09
N THR A 11 1.36 -32.15 -29.66
CA THR A 11 2.66 -31.81 -29.05
C THR A 11 3.41 -30.66 -29.73
N LEU A 12 2.91 -30.15 -30.86
CA LEU A 12 3.57 -29.06 -31.61
C LEU A 12 2.99 -27.66 -31.37
N THR A 13 1.98 -27.52 -30.51
CA THR A 13 1.31 -26.23 -30.30
C THR A 13 1.80 -25.48 -29.05
N TYR A 14 2.21 -26.17 -27.98
CA TYR A 14 2.62 -25.47 -26.75
C TYR A 14 4.02 -24.85 -26.83
N ARG A 15 4.98 -25.50 -27.51
CA ARG A 15 6.36 -25.00 -27.56
C ARG A 15 6.50 -23.76 -28.45
N THR A 16 5.67 -23.62 -29.47
CA THR A 16 5.68 -22.48 -30.40
C THR A 16 4.95 -21.27 -29.83
N ILE A 17 3.90 -21.46 -29.02
CA ILE A 17 3.19 -20.35 -28.36
C ILE A 17 4.04 -19.75 -27.23
N TYR A 18 4.81 -20.57 -26.49
CA TYR A 18 5.62 -20.08 -25.38
C TYR A 18 6.92 -19.37 -25.82
N THR A 19 7.46 -19.68 -27.00
CA THR A 19 8.60 -18.94 -27.58
C THR A 19 8.19 -17.66 -28.31
N MET A 20 6.94 -17.50 -28.73
CA MET A 20 6.46 -16.28 -29.38
C MET A 20 6.09 -15.15 -28.40
N SER A 21 5.96 -15.44 -27.10
CA SER A 21 5.51 -14.44 -26.11
C SER A 21 6.64 -13.65 -25.43
N ASN A 22 7.91 -13.85 -25.78
CA ASN A 22 9.03 -13.37 -24.97
C ASN A 22 10.00 -12.35 -25.61
N ASN A 23 9.61 -11.70 -26.71
CA ASN A 23 10.38 -10.60 -27.32
C ASN A 23 9.49 -9.37 -27.61
N PHE A 24 8.63 -8.97 -26.67
CA PHE A 24 8.00 -7.64 -26.77
C PHE A 24 9.01 -6.61 -26.27
N GLU A 25 9.90 -6.16 -27.16
CA GLU A 25 10.67 -4.96 -26.89
C GLU A 25 9.69 -3.78 -26.81
N LEU A 26 9.68 -3.11 -25.65
CA LEU A 26 8.91 -1.87 -25.49
C LEU A 26 9.31 -0.90 -26.59
N SER A 27 8.30 -0.28 -27.21
CA SER A 27 8.53 0.85 -28.11
C SER A 27 9.27 1.97 -27.38
N ASP A 28 9.92 2.86 -28.13
CA ASP A 28 10.65 3.98 -27.53
C ASP A 28 9.72 4.92 -26.74
N GLU A 29 8.46 5.01 -27.13
CA GLU A 29 7.42 5.72 -26.40
C GLU A 29 7.08 5.04 -25.06
N GLU A 30 6.85 3.73 -25.06
CA GLU A 30 6.60 2.97 -23.82
C GLU A 30 7.81 2.99 -22.88
N LYS A 31 9.04 2.92 -23.40
CA LYS A 31 10.27 3.09 -22.63
C LYS A 31 10.34 4.48 -21.99
N SER A 32 9.97 5.53 -22.73
CA SER A 32 9.93 6.91 -22.23
C SER A 32 8.88 7.07 -21.11
N ILE A 33 7.68 6.48 -21.29
CA ILE A 33 6.62 6.50 -20.27
C ILE A 33 7.09 5.77 -19.00
N LEU A 34 7.68 4.59 -19.16
CA LEU A 34 8.19 3.82 -18.03
C LEU A 34 9.30 4.57 -17.29
N GLN A 35 10.18 5.26 -18.02
CA GLN A 35 11.23 6.07 -17.38
C GLN A 35 10.62 7.23 -16.60
N LYS A 36 9.65 7.95 -17.15
CA LYS A 36 8.94 9.02 -16.44
C LYS A 36 8.25 8.51 -15.18
N GLN A 37 7.63 7.32 -15.23
CA GLN A 37 7.02 6.70 -14.05
C GLN A 37 8.08 6.39 -12.98
N LYS A 38 9.24 5.85 -13.36
CA LYS A 38 10.35 5.60 -12.43
C LYS A 38 10.85 6.89 -11.80
N ASP A 39 11.05 7.93 -12.59
CA ASP A 39 11.52 9.23 -12.10
C ASP A 39 10.52 9.87 -11.12
N LEU A 40 9.21 9.75 -11.40
CA LEU A 40 8.15 10.22 -10.51
C LEU A 40 8.11 9.44 -9.19
N VAL A 41 8.24 8.11 -9.24
CA VAL A 41 8.30 7.28 -8.04
C VAL A 41 9.53 7.63 -7.19
N GLU A 42 10.68 7.81 -7.82
CA GLU A 42 11.93 8.18 -7.14
C GLU A 42 11.84 9.57 -6.50
N ALA A 43 11.29 10.55 -7.23
CA ALA A 43 11.04 11.89 -6.68
C ALA A 43 10.07 11.84 -5.49
N GLY A 44 9.03 11.00 -5.56
CA GLY A 44 8.09 10.78 -4.47
C GLY A 44 8.76 10.19 -3.22
N LYS A 45 9.64 9.19 -3.40
CA LYS A 45 10.42 8.60 -2.30
C LYS A 45 11.32 9.62 -1.62
N LYS A 46 12.10 10.37 -2.39
CA LYS A 46 12.97 11.43 -1.85
C LYS A 46 12.21 12.48 -1.07
N LYS A 47 11.03 12.88 -1.57
CA LYS A 47 10.17 13.83 -0.85
C LYS A 47 9.66 13.24 0.47
N ALA A 48 9.23 11.98 0.47
CA ALA A 48 8.80 11.31 1.70
C ALA A 48 9.94 11.19 2.71
N GLU A 49 11.15 10.85 2.25
CA GLU A 49 12.35 10.76 3.09
C GLU A 49 12.70 12.12 3.72
N SER A 50 12.76 13.19 2.93
CA SER A 50 13.00 14.55 3.44
C SER A 50 11.92 14.98 4.42
N PHE A 51 10.64 14.70 4.18
CA PHE A 51 9.58 14.96 5.15
C PHE A 51 9.85 14.31 6.51
N TRP A 52 10.21 13.02 6.53
CA TRP A 52 10.43 12.30 7.79
C TRP A 52 11.74 12.67 8.50
N LEU A 53 12.77 13.09 7.76
CA LEU A 53 14.09 13.41 8.31
C LEU A 53 14.25 14.88 8.68
N GLU A 54 13.62 15.78 7.93
CA GLU A 54 13.88 17.21 7.99
C GLU A 54 12.66 18.02 8.42
N GLU A 55 11.43 17.61 8.09
CA GLU A 55 10.23 18.38 8.43
C GLU A 55 9.58 17.89 9.73
N TYR A 56 9.16 16.62 9.75
CA TYR A 56 8.40 16.01 10.84
C TYR A 56 9.08 16.09 12.22
N PRO A 57 10.41 15.93 12.36
CA PRO A 57 11.07 16.05 13.67
C PRO A 57 10.95 17.45 14.30
N HIS A 58 10.71 18.48 13.49
CA HIS A 58 10.52 19.86 13.96
C HIS A 58 9.07 20.17 14.33
N PHE A 59 8.14 19.23 14.12
CA PHE A 59 6.75 19.44 14.48
C PHE A 59 6.60 19.51 16.01
N THR A 60 5.84 20.50 16.46
CA THR A 60 5.31 20.56 17.81
C THR A 60 4.35 19.39 18.07
N ILE A 61 4.04 19.12 19.34
CA ILE A 61 3.08 18.07 19.72
C ILE A 61 1.72 18.29 19.02
N ASP A 62 1.22 19.53 18.96
CA ASP A 62 -0.05 19.84 18.32
C ASP A 62 -0.03 19.58 16.81
N GLU A 63 1.10 19.87 16.15
CA GLU A 63 1.28 19.58 14.72
C GLU A 63 1.35 18.08 14.45
N LYS A 64 2.03 17.32 15.32
CA LYS A 64 2.05 15.85 15.24
C LYS A 64 0.65 15.27 15.44
N ILE A 65 -0.12 15.77 16.42
CA ILE A 65 -1.52 15.36 16.62
C ILE A 65 -2.34 15.62 15.36
N LYS A 66 -2.24 16.82 14.77
CA LYS A 66 -2.96 17.18 13.53
C LYS A 66 -2.54 16.28 12.36
N TYR A 67 -1.25 16.01 12.22
CA TYR A 67 -0.72 15.15 11.17
C TYR A 67 -1.32 13.74 11.26
N TRP A 68 -1.22 13.10 12.43
CA TRP A 68 -1.72 11.74 12.60
C TRP A 68 -3.25 11.66 12.51
N LEU A 69 -3.96 12.63 13.07
CA LEU A 69 -5.41 12.73 12.90
C LEU A 69 -5.79 12.74 11.41
N ALA A 70 -5.15 13.60 10.62
CA ALA A 70 -5.39 13.67 9.17
C ALA A 70 -4.99 12.38 8.44
N SER A 71 -3.86 11.76 8.83
CA SER A 71 -3.39 10.50 8.26
C SER A 71 -4.38 9.36 8.50
N ILE A 72 -4.86 9.21 9.74
CA ILE A 72 -5.83 8.18 10.13
C ILE A 72 -7.16 8.40 9.43
N HIS A 73 -7.69 9.64 9.40
CA HIS A 73 -8.91 9.95 8.65
C HIS A 73 -8.78 9.68 7.15
N ARG A 74 -7.59 9.89 6.57
CA ARG A 74 -7.34 9.52 5.17
C ARG A 74 -7.39 8.01 4.99
N GLY A 75 -6.70 7.27 5.86
CA GLY A 75 -6.66 5.81 5.85
C GLY A 75 -8.03 5.17 6.01
N MET A 76 -8.77 5.58 7.04
CA MET A 76 -10.15 5.15 7.30
C MET A 76 -11.09 5.41 6.12
N ARG A 77 -10.97 6.54 5.42
CA ARG A 77 -11.76 6.79 4.20
C ARG A 77 -11.38 5.84 3.07
N THR A 78 -10.09 5.70 2.79
CA THR A 78 -9.63 4.85 1.68
C THR A 78 -9.91 3.36 1.90
N GLN A 79 -9.83 2.87 3.13
CA GLN A 79 -10.00 1.45 3.44
C GLN A 79 -11.40 1.10 3.92
N GLY A 80 -12.07 2.00 4.66
CA GLY A 80 -13.45 1.80 5.12
C GLY A 80 -14.43 1.75 3.95
N GLU A 81 -14.21 2.53 2.89
CA GLU A 81 -14.98 2.43 1.63
C GLU A 81 -14.79 1.07 0.93
N ALA A 82 -13.62 0.45 1.08
CA ALA A 82 -13.29 -0.82 0.42
C ALA A 82 -13.70 -2.06 1.23
N THR A 83 -13.72 -1.97 2.56
CA THR A 83 -13.88 -3.12 3.47
C THR A 83 -15.14 -3.09 4.32
N ALA A 84 -15.84 -1.94 4.39
CA ALA A 84 -16.94 -1.69 5.33
C ALA A 84 -16.57 -1.93 6.81
N ASP A 85 -15.27 -1.86 7.13
CA ASP A 85 -14.73 -2.05 8.47
C ASP A 85 -13.98 -0.79 8.90
N GLU A 86 -14.51 -0.12 9.92
CA GLU A 86 -13.97 1.14 10.46
C GLU A 86 -12.56 0.97 11.06
N TYR A 87 -12.18 -0.25 11.41
CA TYR A 87 -10.87 -0.57 11.98
C TYR A 87 -9.89 -1.17 10.97
N SER A 88 -10.26 -1.26 9.69
CA SER A 88 -9.42 -1.90 8.66
C SER A 88 -8.06 -1.21 8.50
N GLU A 89 -8.01 0.10 8.73
CA GLU A 89 -6.77 0.89 8.69
C GLU A 89 -5.74 0.39 9.72
N PHE A 90 -6.21 -0.09 10.87
CA PHE A 90 -5.36 -0.56 11.94
C PHE A 90 -4.96 -2.02 11.67
N SER A 91 -3.67 -2.23 11.43
CA SER A 91 -3.06 -3.56 11.28
C SER A 91 -1.71 -3.59 11.97
N ALA A 92 -1.18 -4.78 12.23
CA ALA A 92 0.17 -4.92 12.79
C ALA A 92 1.24 -4.24 11.92
N ALA A 93 1.15 -4.36 10.60
CA ALA A 93 2.08 -3.72 9.67
C ALA A 93 1.98 -2.19 9.70
N TRP A 94 0.76 -1.64 9.75
CA TRP A 94 0.54 -0.21 9.93
C TRP A 94 1.16 0.27 11.25
N TYR A 95 0.90 -0.45 12.35
CA TYR A 95 1.39 -0.06 13.67
C TYR A 95 2.91 -0.08 13.74
N GLN A 96 3.56 -1.10 13.17
CA GLN A 96 5.03 -1.15 13.05
C GLN A 96 5.56 0.05 12.28
N HIS A 97 4.99 0.36 11.11
CA HIS A 97 5.39 1.51 10.31
C HIS A 97 5.26 2.82 11.09
N VAL A 98 4.15 3.00 11.81
CA VAL A 98 3.91 4.20 12.61
C VAL A 98 4.94 4.32 13.73
N LYS A 99 5.23 3.23 14.46
CA LYS A 99 6.22 3.21 15.55
C LYS A 99 7.66 3.44 15.06
N GLU A 100 7.97 3.07 13.82
CA GLU A 100 9.26 3.43 13.19
C GLU A 100 9.40 4.94 12.95
N LYS A 101 8.29 5.64 12.68
CA LYS A 101 8.28 7.09 12.42
C LYS A 101 8.09 7.92 13.69
N GLU A 102 7.31 7.42 14.63
CA GLU A 102 7.03 8.06 15.92
C GLU A 102 7.13 7.01 17.03
N PRO A 103 8.30 6.86 17.68
CA PRO A 103 8.48 5.87 18.75
C PRO A 103 7.50 6.04 19.92
N ASP A 104 7.12 7.28 20.25
CA ASP A 104 6.17 7.61 21.32
C ASP A 104 4.72 7.68 20.83
N PHE A 105 4.41 7.02 19.71
CA PHE A 105 3.10 7.13 19.07
C PHE A 105 1.93 6.78 20.00
N ASP A 106 2.07 5.80 20.91
CA ASP A 106 0.96 5.40 21.79
C ASP A 106 0.47 6.56 22.65
N SER A 107 1.39 7.29 23.28
CA SER A 107 1.07 8.47 24.08
C SER A 107 0.54 9.64 23.25
N LEU A 108 0.96 9.73 21.99
CA LEU A 108 0.42 10.70 21.03
C LEU A 108 -1.00 10.30 20.59
N PHE A 109 -1.23 9.02 20.37
CA PHE A 109 -2.46 8.46 19.85
C PHE A 109 -3.60 8.58 20.86
N GLU A 110 -3.32 8.44 22.15
CA GLU A 110 -4.26 8.79 23.24
C GLU A 110 -4.82 10.22 23.12
N LYS A 111 -4.04 11.16 22.55
CA LYS A 111 -4.47 12.54 22.30
C LYS A 111 -5.19 12.71 20.96
N VAL A 112 -4.88 11.86 19.98
CA VAL A 112 -5.51 11.86 18.65
C VAL A 112 -6.91 11.25 18.70
N VAL A 113 -7.08 10.14 19.43
CA VAL A 113 -8.33 9.35 19.45
C VAL A 113 -9.57 10.19 19.81
N PRO A 114 -9.56 11.06 20.84
CA PRO A 114 -10.70 11.93 21.16
C PRO A 114 -11.10 12.87 20.02
N LEU A 115 -10.19 13.16 19.08
CA LEU A 115 -10.41 14.07 17.95
C LEU A 115 -10.92 13.36 16.69
N LEU A 116 -10.99 12.03 16.70
CA LEU A 116 -11.40 11.25 15.53
C LEU A 116 -12.88 11.45 15.15
N GLY A 117 -13.72 11.89 16.10
CA GLY A 117 -15.13 12.20 15.86
C GLY A 117 -16.08 11.00 15.90
N PHE A 118 -15.64 9.85 16.41
CA PHE A 118 -16.47 8.66 16.63
C PHE A 118 -16.08 7.92 17.91
N TYR A 119 -16.88 6.94 18.34
CA TYR A 119 -16.56 6.09 19.48
C TYR A 119 -15.41 5.13 19.12
N PHE A 120 -14.29 5.24 19.83
CA PHE A 120 -13.12 4.41 19.61
C PHE A 120 -13.08 3.23 20.58
N ASP A 121 -13.11 2.01 20.05
CA ASP A 121 -12.97 0.76 20.79
C ASP A 121 -11.50 0.36 20.85
N TRP A 122 -10.88 0.68 21.98
CA TRP A 122 -9.49 0.32 22.28
C TRP A 122 -9.24 -1.18 22.23
N LYS A 123 -10.22 -2.03 22.58
CA LYS A 123 -10.02 -3.49 22.57
C LYS A 123 -9.93 -4.03 21.15
N GLU A 124 -10.80 -3.54 20.25
CA GLU A 124 -10.72 -3.92 18.84
C GLU A 124 -9.43 -3.39 18.21
N TYR A 125 -9.06 -2.14 18.47
CA TYR A 125 -7.77 -1.58 18.04
C TYR A 125 -6.57 -2.45 18.49
N GLU A 126 -6.49 -2.76 19.78
CA GLU A 126 -5.40 -3.57 20.33
C GLU A 126 -5.31 -4.96 19.69
N LYS A 127 -6.46 -5.58 19.45
CA LYS A 127 -6.54 -6.88 18.76
C LYS A 127 -5.98 -6.78 17.35
N ARG A 128 -6.28 -5.70 16.62
CA ARG A 128 -5.81 -5.49 15.24
C ARG A 128 -4.31 -5.29 15.12
N ILE A 129 -3.72 -4.48 16.00
CA ILE A 129 -2.28 -4.19 15.95
C ILE A 129 -1.42 -5.36 16.44
N LYS A 130 -2.02 -6.32 17.18
CA LYS A 130 -1.36 -7.55 17.65
C LYS A 130 -1.58 -8.74 16.72
N ALA A 131 -2.59 -8.69 15.83
CA ALA A 131 -2.88 -9.76 14.90
C ALA A 131 -1.75 -9.89 13.86
N THR A 132 -1.06 -11.03 13.88
CA THR A 132 0.03 -11.37 12.95
C THR A 132 -0.49 -12.25 11.83
#